data_AF-K2CWI7-F1
#
_entry.id   AF-K2CWI7-F1
#
_cell.length_a   1.000
_cell.length_b   1.000
_cell.length_c   1.000
_cell.angle_alpha   90.00
_cell.angle_beta   90.00
_cell.angle_gamma   90.00
#
_symmetry.space_group_name_H-M   'P 1'
#
loop_
_entity.id
_entity.type
_entity.pdbx_description
1 polymer ?
#
loop_
_entity_poly.entity_id
_entity_poly.type
_entity_poly.pdbx_seq_one_letter_code
_entity_poly.pdbx_strand_id
1 'polypeptide(L)' 'MVKHDVKTGKLDYCQITGSKNLFEAIDLGFQPPCGTLLTQNILNNPETYYPLRLMICPQSGLGQLDYVLGSQVCFPLDY' A
#
# COMPACT_ATOMS: atom_id res chain seq x y z
N MET A 1 -9.06 18.41 11.79
CA MET A 1 -9.36 16.97 11.91
C MET A 1 -8.79 16.27 10.69
N VAL A 2 -8.02 15.20 10.85
CA VAL A 2 -7.41 14.49 9.71
C VAL A 2 -8.51 13.75 8.95
N LYS A 3 -8.52 13.84 7.62
CA LYS A 3 -9.43 13.05 6.80
C LYS A 3 -8.85 11.65 6.62
N HIS A 4 -9.54 10.63 7.14
CA HIS A 4 -9.05 9.26 7.13
C HIS A 4 -9.36 8.49 5.84
N ASP A 5 -10.32 8.98 5.03
CA ASP A 5 -10.58 8.45 3.68
C ASP A 5 -9.53 8.95 2.69
N VAL A 6 -8.36 8.30 2.74
CA VAL A 6 -7.23 8.58 1.85
C VAL A 6 -7.51 8.12 0.42
N LYS A 7 -7.05 8.89 -0.56
CA LYS A 7 -7.16 8.51 -1.98
C LYS A 7 -6.09 7.48 -2.33
N THR A 8 -6.33 6.74 -3.41
CA THR A 8 -5.32 5.85 -3.99
C THR A 8 -4.07 6.62 -4.44
N GLY A 9 -2.92 5.95 -4.42
CA GLY A 9 -1.63 6.53 -4.80
C GLY A 9 -0.73 6.83 -3.60
N LYS A 10 0.24 7.73 -3.80
CA LYS A 10 1.26 8.03 -2.79
C LYS A 10 0.67 8.72 -1.56
N LEU A 11 1.11 8.28 -0.38
CA LEU A 11 0.73 8.79 0.92
C LEU A 11 1.98 9.26 1.68
N ASP A 12 2.14 10.58 1.81
CA ASP A 12 3.32 11.23 2.41
C ASP A 12 3.06 11.75 3.85
N TYR A 13 2.01 11.26 4.51
CA TYR A 13 1.62 11.69 5.86
C TYR A 13 1.05 10.54 6.70
N CYS A 14 1.17 10.68 8.02
CA CYS A 14 0.62 9.74 9.00
C CYS A 14 -0.91 9.73 8.97
N GLN A 15 -1.54 8.57 8.80
CA GLN A 15 -3.01 8.49 8.73
C GLN A 15 -3.71 8.82 10.05
N ILE A 16 -3.03 8.65 11.19
CA ILE A 16 -3.60 8.95 12.52
C ILE A 16 -3.44 10.43 12.86
N THR A 17 -2.23 10.99 12.70
CA THR A 17 -1.91 12.33 13.20
C THR A 17 -1.86 13.41 12.13
N GLY A 18 -1.77 13.03 10.85
CA GLY A 18 -1.52 13.95 9.74
C GLY A 18 -0.07 14.45 9.67
N SER A 19 0.82 14.00 10.56
CA SER A 19 2.23 14.40 10.57
C SER A 19 2.93 13.93 9.30
N LYS A 20 3.73 14.81 8.70
CA LYS A 20 4.63 14.47 7.57
C LYS A 20 5.99 13.94 8.03
N ASN A 21 6.23 13.91 9.33
CA ASN A 21 7.44 13.30 9.88
C ASN A 21 7.29 11.78 9.87
N LEU A 22 7.71 11.16 8.78
CA LEU A 22 7.77 9.72 8.58
C LEU A 22 9.20 9.33 8.24
N PHE A 23 9.66 8.20 8.75
CA PHE A 23 10.92 7.59 8.33
C PHE A 23 10.66 6.22 7.69
N GLU A 24 11.45 5.88 6.68
CA GLU A 24 11.40 4.58 6.04
C GLU A 24 12.03 3.53 6.96
N ALA A 25 11.27 2.47 7.26
CA ALA A 25 11.77 1.33 8.02
C ALA A 25 12.35 0.26 7.10
N ILE A 26 11.69 -0.01 5.98
CA ILE A 26 12.13 -0.97 4.96
C ILE A 26 11.47 -0.67 3.61
N ASP A 27 12.25 -0.82 2.54
CA ASP A 27 11.79 -0.85 1.15
C ASP A 27 11.94 -2.26 0.59
N LEU A 28 10.82 -2.87 0.19
CA LEU A 28 10.76 -4.21 -0.39
C LEU A 28 10.59 -4.18 -1.92
N GLY A 29 10.75 -3.01 -2.54
CA GLY A 29 10.63 -2.79 -3.97
C GLY A 29 9.18 -2.83 -4.45
N PHE A 30 9.01 -3.22 -5.71
CA PHE A 30 7.71 -3.37 -6.35
C PHE A 30 7.21 -4.81 -6.19
N GLN A 31 5.98 -4.98 -5.69
CA GLN A 31 5.37 -6.30 -5.43
C GLN A 31 3.96 -6.38 -6.04
N PRO A 32 3.50 -7.57 -6.48
CA PRO A 32 2.13 -7.75 -6.93
C PRO A 32 1.17 -7.79 -5.73
N PRO A 33 -0.13 -7.52 -5.90
CA PRO A 33 -1.12 -7.73 -4.86
C PRO A 33 -1.14 -9.18 -4.39
N CYS A 34 -1.19 -9.42 -3.07
CA CYS A 34 -1.12 -10.78 -2.53
C CYS A 34 -2.34 -11.66 -2.90
N GLY A 35 -3.46 -11.05 -3.28
CA GLY A 35 -4.70 -11.75 -3.64
C GLY A 35 -4.79 -12.21 -5.11
N THR A 36 -3.85 -11.81 -5.98
CA THR A 36 -3.91 -12.14 -7.42
C THR A 36 -3.14 -13.41 -7.73
N LEU A 37 -3.66 -14.57 -7.31
CA LEU A 37 -3.06 -15.88 -7.63
C LEU A 37 -3.12 -16.17 -9.14
N LEU A 38 -1.99 -16.58 -9.72
CA LEU A 38 -1.90 -16.89 -11.14
C LEU A 38 -2.41 -18.31 -11.42
N THR A 39 -3.16 -18.46 -12.52
CA THR A 39 -3.49 -19.77 -13.10
C THR A 39 -2.48 -20.15 -14.17
N GLN A 40 -2.41 -21.43 -14.54
CA GLN A 40 -1.51 -21.92 -15.58
C GLN A 40 -1.66 -21.17 -16.92
N ASN A 41 -2.90 -20.75 -17.23
CA ASN A 41 -3.22 -20.07 -18.49
C ASN A 41 -2.74 -18.61 -18.53
N ILE A 42 -2.53 -17.97 -17.38
CA ILE A 42 -2.12 -16.56 -17.27
C ILE A 42 -0.72 -16.39 -16.70
N LEU A 43 0.02 -17.50 -16.49
CA LEU A 43 1.32 -17.50 -15.84
C LEU A 43 2.37 -16.61 -16.53
N ASN A 44 2.28 -16.48 -17.85
CA ASN A 44 3.20 -15.67 -18.66
C ASN A 44 2.63 -14.28 -19.02
N ASN A 45 1.46 -13.92 -18.48
CA ASN A 45 0.88 -12.61 -18.71
C ASN A 45 1.59 -11.56 -17.85
N PRO A 46 1.60 -10.29 -18.28
CA PRO A 46 2.11 -9.22 -17.45
C PRO A 46 1.28 -9.06 -16.17
N GLU A 47 1.96 -8.87 -15.05
CA GLU A 47 1.35 -8.57 -13.76
C GLU A 47 1.51 -7.09 -13.39
N THR A 48 0.59 -6.56 -12.59
CA THR A 48 0.68 -5.20 -12.06
C THR A 48 1.40 -5.21 -10.73
N TYR A 49 2.43 -4.39 -10.58
CA TYR A 49 3.23 -4.26 -9.36
C TYR A 49 3.07 -2.88 -8.74
N TYR A 50 3.17 -2.81 -7.40
CA TYR A 50 3.04 -1.60 -6.61
C TYR A 50 4.21 -1.46 -5.64
N PRO A 51 4.63 -0.23 -5.29
CA PRO A 51 5.71 -0.02 -4.33
C PRO A 51 5.28 -0.49 -2.93
N LEU A 52 6.13 -1.30 -2.29
CA LEU A 52 5.93 -1.83 -0.95
C LEU A 52 6.99 -1.25 -0.01
N ARG A 53 6.67 -0.12 0.61
CA ARG A 53 7.54 0.56 1.58
C ARG A 53 6.82 0.81 2.88
N LEU A 54 7.44 0.42 3.98
CA LEU A 54 6.94 0.65 5.33
C LEU A 54 7.51 1.95 5.88
N MET A 55 6.62 2.86 6.24
CA MET A 55 6.92 4.13 6.87
C MET A 55 6.45 4.12 8.32
N ILE A 56 7.25 4.70 9.21
CA ILE A 56 6.91 4.82 10.64
C ILE A 56 6.77 6.29 11.01
N CYS A 57 5.70 6.61 11.73
CA CYS A 57 5.50 7.94 12.32
C CYS A 57 6.04 7.96 13.76
N PRO A 58 7.09 8.76 14.09
CA PRO A 58 7.62 8.85 15.44
C PRO A 58 6.62 9.38 16.48
N GLN A 59 5.65 10.18 16.05
CA GLN A 59 4.67 10.82 16.93
C GLN A 59 3.61 9.84 17.45
N SER A 60 3.17 8.90 16.62
CA SER A 60 2.11 7.93 16.97
C SER A 60 2.60 6.50 17.12
N GLY A 61 3.81 6.18 16.64
CA GLY A 61 4.31 4.81 16.51
C GLY A 61 3.65 4.01 15.38
N LEU A 62 2.78 4.62 14.56
CA LEU A 62 2.11 3.93 13.46
C LEU A 62 3.12 3.49 12.39
N GLY A 63 3.11 2.20 12.06
CA GLY A 63 3.65 1.66 10.82
C GLY A 63 2.57 1.65 9.74
N GLN A 64 2.85 2.23 8.57
CA GLN A 64 1.92 2.31 7.43
C GLN A 64 2.67 2.21 6.10
N LEU A 65 1.96 1.84 5.04
CA LEU A 65 2.51 1.94 3.68
C LEU A 65 2.49 3.39 3.17
N ASP A 66 3.42 3.71 2.27
CA ASP A 66 3.49 5.00 1.59
C ASP A 66 2.72 5.04 0.26
N TYR A 67 1.95 3.97 -0.03
CA TYR A 67 1.12 3.85 -1.21
C TYR A 67 -0.21 3.16 -0.86
N VAL A 68 -1.32 3.75 -1.31
CA VAL A 68 -2.68 3.26 -1.09
C VAL A 68 -3.18 2.58 -2.36
N LEU A 69 -3.48 1.28 -2.24
CA LEU A 69 -4.13 0.50 -3.28
C LEU A 69 -5.64 0.79 -3.33
N GLY A 70 -6.25 0.64 -4.50
CA GLY A 70 -7.70 0.66 -4.62
C GLY A 70 -8.32 -0.58 -3.96
N SER A 71 -9.43 -0.41 -3.25
CA SER A 71 -10.10 -1.52 -2.55
C SER A 71 -10.42 -2.70 -3.46
N GLN A 72 -10.85 -2.44 -4.70
CA GLN A 72 -11.17 -3.47 -5.70
C GLN A 72 -9.95 -4.31 -6.13
N VAL A 73 -8.73 -3.80 -5.94
CA VAL A 73 -7.49 -4.54 -6.25
C VAL A 73 -7.17 -5.54 -5.15
N CYS A 74 -7.39 -5.17 -3.89
CA CYS A 74 -7.14 -6.05 -2.74
C CYS A 74 -8.30 -7.02 -2.49
N PHE A 75 -9.52 -6.61 -2.80
CA PHE A 75 -10.77 -7.34 -2.54
C PHE A 75 -11.61 -7.40 -3.83
N PRO A 76 -11.19 -8.20 -4.81
CA PRO A 76 -11.99 -8.42 -6.01
C PRO A 76 -13.29 -9.18 -5.67
N LEU A 77 -14.27 -9.14 -6.56
CA LEU A 77 -15.62 -9.69 -6.32
C LEU A 77 -15.65 -11.21 -6.13
N ASP A 78 -14.61 -11.89 -6.58
CA ASP A 78 -14.41 -13.34 -6.59
C ASP A 78 -13.49 -13.84 -5.45
N TYR A 79 -13.26 -13.01 -4.42
CA TYR A 79 -12.46 -13.33 -3.24
C TYR A 79 -12.94 -14.57 -2.47
#